data_AF-A0A0R0KHU1-F1
#
_entry.id   AF-A0A0R0KHU1-F1
#
_cell.length_a   1.000
_cell.length_b   1.000
_cell.length_c   1.000
_cell.angle_alpha   90.00
_cell.angle_beta   90.00
_cell.angle_gamma   90.00
#
_symmetry.space_group_name_H-M   'P 1'
#
loop_
_entity.id
_entity.type
_entity.pdbx_description
1 polymer ?
#
loop_
_entity_poly.entity_id
_entity_poly.type
_entity_poly.pdbx_seq_one_letter_code
_entity_poly.pdbx_strand_id
1 'polypeptide(L)'
;MMQLGEGLCKLRKMEFSNGPFQKFEKDISAIDLAACSDDMCVAMDPTERSYQLLREYASGQRVYDLELCSDASVYIVFCPQGSNNGGATKAPRVKLPTLKATTEHLVAYE
;
A
#
# COMPACT_ATOMS: atom_id res chain seq x y z
N MET A 1 5.77 -7.46 -12.45
CA MET A 1 5.09 -6.87 -11.28
C MET A 1 4.72 -5.45 -11.67
N MET A 2 3.44 -5.07 -11.58
CA MET A 2 3.09 -3.64 -11.65
C MET A 2 3.48 -2.99 -10.32
N GLN A 3 4.11 -1.82 -10.37
CA GLN A 3 4.35 -1.01 -9.18
C GLN A 3 3.00 -0.49 -8.68
N LEU A 4 2.77 -0.47 -7.36
CA LEU A 4 1.51 0.00 -6.77
C LEU A 4 1.13 1.37 -7.35
N GLY A 5 2.07 2.33 -7.35
CA GLY A 5 1.85 3.67 -7.88
C GLY A 5 1.44 3.73 -9.37
N GLU A 6 2.03 2.91 -10.24
CA GLU A 6 1.64 2.86 -11.66
C GLU A 6 0.21 2.34 -11.82
N GLY A 7 -0.14 1.29 -11.05
CA GLY A 7 -1.49 0.74 -11.03
C GLY A 7 -2.52 1.77 -10.54
N LEU A 8 -2.19 2.55 -9.51
CA LEU A 8 -3.06 3.60 -8.98
C LEU A 8 -3.29 4.74 -9.95
N CYS A 9 -2.22 5.23 -10.60
CA CYS A 9 -2.34 6.24 -11.63
C CYS A 9 -3.29 5.79 -12.75
N LYS A 10 -3.20 4.51 -13.16
CA LYS A 10 -4.12 3.94 -14.16
C LYS A 10 -5.55 3.88 -13.63
N LEU A 11 -5.79 3.44 -12.40
CA LEU A 11 -7.13 3.40 -11.81
C LEU A 11 -7.78 4.79 -11.76
N ARG A 12 -7.04 5.83 -11.35
CA ARG A 12 -7.54 7.22 -11.32
C ARG A 12 -7.95 7.71 -12.72
N LYS A 13 -7.14 7.39 -13.73
CA LYS A 13 -7.42 7.75 -15.14
C LYS A 13 -8.66 7.08 -15.72
N MET A 14 -9.15 5.99 -15.11
CA MET A 14 -10.39 5.35 -15.54
C MET A 14 -11.64 6.10 -15.04
N GLU A 15 -11.47 7.08 -14.14
CA GLU A 15 -12.54 7.99 -13.65
C GLU A 15 -13.82 7.24 -13.24
N PHE A 16 -13.67 6.15 -12.48
CA PHE A 16 -14.81 5.33 -12.08
C PHE A 16 -15.82 6.15 -11.28
N SER A 17 -17.05 6.26 -11.78
CA SER A 17 -18.12 7.02 -11.13
C SER A 17 -18.74 6.29 -9.94
N ASN A 18 -18.74 4.95 -9.97
CA ASN A 18 -19.23 4.08 -8.91
C ASN A 18 -18.66 2.65 -9.05
N GLY A 19 -18.94 1.79 -8.08
CA GLY A 19 -18.67 0.35 -8.14
C GLY A 19 -17.44 -0.09 -7.35
N PRO A 20 -17.07 -1.38 -7.45
CA PRO A 20 -15.97 -1.95 -6.68
C PRO A 20 -14.62 -1.32 -7.02
N PHE A 21 -14.40 -0.88 -8.26
CA PHE A 21 -13.15 -0.24 -8.68
C PHE A 21 -12.97 1.15 -8.07
N GLN A 22 -14.00 1.99 -8.08
CA GLN A 22 -13.95 3.29 -7.41
C GLN A 22 -13.70 3.15 -5.91
N LYS A 23 -14.37 2.18 -5.25
CA LYS A 23 -14.15 1.93 -3.83
C LYS A 23 -12.73 1.46 -3.56
N PHE A 24 -12.24 0.50 -4.35
CA PHE A 24 -10.88 0.00 -4.23
C PHE A 24 -9.85 1.10 -4.45
N GLU A 25 -10.03 1.93 -5.48
CA GLU A 25 -9.21 3.10 -5.79
C GLU A 25 -9.16 4.09 -4.62
N LYS A 26 -10.30 4.38 -3.97
CA LYS A 26 -10.34 5.24 -2.77
C LYS A 26 -9.59 4.61 -1.59
N ASP A 27 -9.83 3.32 -1.33
CA ASP A 27 -9.21 2.62 -0.20
C ASP A 27 -7.67 2.54 -0.35
N ILE A 28 -7.19 2.26 -1.56
CA ILE A 28 -5.76 2.20 -1.85
C ILE A 28 -5.14 3.59 -2.00
N SER A 29 -5.89 4.58 -2.49
CA SER A 29 -5.42 5.97 -2.53
C SER A 29 -5.31 6.54 -1.12
N ALA A 30 -6.11 6.11 -0.15
CA ALA A 30 -5.90 6.49 1.24
C ALA A 30 -4.58 5.94 1.81
N ILE A 31 -4.10 4.81 1.29
CA ILE A 31 -2.78 4.25 1.63
C ILE A 31 -1.67 5.00 0.88
N ASP A 32 -1.92 5.36 -0.38
CA ASP A 32 -0.96 6.07 -1.23
C ASP A 32 -0.89 7.58 -0.96
N LEU A 33 -1.92 8.26 -0.47
CA LEU A 33 -1.88 9.67 -0.05
C LEU A 33 -0.97 9.87 1.18
N ALA A 34 -0.62 8.80 1.88
CA ALA A 34 0.50 8.82 2.81
C ALA A 34 1.88 8.88 2.10
N ALA A 35 1.94 8.77 0.77
CA ALA A 35 3.14 8.66 -0.06
C ALA A 35 3.16 9.57 -1.32
N CYS A 36 2.06 9.83 -2.04
CA CYS A 36 2.06 10.47 -3.38
C CYS A 36 0.75 11.23 -3.72
N SER A 37 0.87 12.26 -4.57
CA SER A 37 -0.24 12.96 -5.27
C SER A 37 -0.10 12.85 -6.80
N ASP A 38 -1.13 13.28 -7.55
CA ASP A 38 -1.29 13.07 -9.00
C ASP A 38 -0.14 13.63 -9.87
N ASP A 39 0.53 14.69 -9.41
CA ASP A 39 1.64 15.34 -10.13
C ASP A 39 3.01 15.14 -9.47
N MET A 40 3.03 14.57 -8.25
CA MET A 40 4.25 14.46 -7.45
C MET A 40 4.14 13.25 -6.51
N CYS A 41 4.94 12.22 -6.78
CA CYS A 41 5.32 11.32 -5.70
C CYS A 41 6.12 12.16 -4.71
N VAL A 42 5.53 12.47 -3.56
CA VAL A 42 6.27 13.15 -2.50
C VAL A 42 7.41 12.19 -2.19
N ALA A 43 8.65 12.67 -2.37
CA ALA A 43 9.81 11.96 -1.86
C ALA A 43 9.43 11.53 -0.45
N MET A 44 9.59 10.23 -0.15
CA MET A 44 9.46 9.65 1.19
C MET A 44 9.62 10.72 2.25
N ASP A 45 8.76 10.72 3.28
CA ASP A 45 8.84 11.76 4.31
C ASP A 45 10.32 12.05 4.64
N PRO A 46 10.74 13.32 4.74
CA PRO A 46 12.17 13.63 4.89
C PRO A 46 12.70 13.21 6.27
N THR A 47 12.02 12.30 6.96
CA THR A 47 12.50 11.74 8.20
C THR A 47 13.62 10.76 7.92
N GLU A 48 14.60 10.76 8.81
CA GLU A 48 15.68 9.77 8.85
C GLU A 48 15.14 8.33 8.75
N ARG A 49 13.93 8.07 9.27
CA ARG A 49 13.31 6.75 9.26
C ARG A 49 13.02 6.25 7.85
N SER A 50 12.49 7.10 6.96
CA SER A 50 12.18 6.67 5.60
C SER A 50 13.45 6.44 4.78
N TYR A 51 14.46 7.29 4.93
CA TYR A 51 15.78 7.06 4.32
C TYR A 51 16.46 5.79 4.82
N GLN A 52 16.35 5.50 6.13
CA GLN A 52 16.83 4.25 6.69
C GLN A 52 16.14 3.05 6.05
N LEU A 53 14.79 3.03 5.99
CA LEU A 53 14.05 1.93 5.35
C LEU A 53 14.45 1.74 3.88
N LEU A 54 14.66 2.83 3.13
CA LEU A 54 15.14 2.73 1.75
C LEU A 54 16.54 2.16 1.67
N ARG A 55 17.45 2.59 2.55
CA ARG A 55 18.82 2.05 2.61
C ARG A 55 18.81 0.57 2.95
N GLU A 56 18.02 0.16 3.93
CA GLU A 56 17.85 -1.24 4.33
C GLU A 56 17.29 -2.06 3.15
N TYR A 57 16.23 -1.58 2.50
CA TYR A 57 15.67 -2.21 1.30
C TYR A 57 16.70 -2.32 0.16
N ALA A 58 17.43 -1.24 -0.13
CA ALA A 58 18.47 -1.21 -1.15
C ALA A 58 19.65 -2.14 -0.82
N SER A 59 19.93 -2.39 0.47
CA SER A 59 20.92 -3.37 0.91
C SER A 59 20.43 -4.83 0.85
N GLY A 60 19.18 -5.06 0.39
CA GLY A 60 18.56 -6.37 0.33
C GLY A 60 18.01 -6.87 1.67
N GLN A 61 17.94 -6.00 2.68
CA GLN A 61 17.33 -6.36 3.95
C GLN A 61 15.81 -6.41 3.84
N ARG A 62 15.20 -7.32 4.59
CA ARG A 62 13.74 -7.44 4.67
C ARG A 62 13.20 -6.31 5.55
N VAL A 63 12.49 -5.36 4.95
CA VAL A 63 11.91 -4.19 5.65
C VAL A 63 10.44 -4.38 6.04
N TYR A 64 9.74 -5.37 5.46
CA TYR A 64 8.37 -5.73 5.81
C TYR A 64 8.10 -7.23 5.64
N ASP A 65 7.07 -7.71 6.31
CA ASP A 65 6.43 -9.01 6.12
C ASP A 65 4.97 -8.84 5.70
N LEU A 66 4.40 -9.86 5.05
CA LEU A 66 2.97 -9.95 4.77
C LEU A 66 2.31 -10.88 5.78
N GLU A 67 1.33 -10.36 6.52
CA GLU A 67 0.51 -11.15 7.45
C GLU A 67 -0.88 -11.40 6.87
N LEU A 68 -1.29 -12.67 6.82
CA LEU A 68 -2.66 -13.06 6.52
C LEU A 68 -3.43 -13.29 7.83
N CYS A 69 -4.53 -12.58 8.01
CA CYS A 69 -5.42 -12.73 9.16
C CYS A 69 -6.55 -13.74 8.87
N SER A 70 -7.20 -14.21 9.94
CA SER A 70 -8.32 -15.17 9.89
C SER A 70 -9.55 -14.67 9.12
N ASP A 71 -9.71 -13.36 8.96
CA ASP A 71 -10.76 -12.71 8.17
C ASP A 71 -10.40 -12.61 6.67
N ALA A 72 -9.35 -13.31 6.22
CA ALA A 72 -8.76 -13.23 4.89
C ALA A 72 -8.21 -11.83 4.54
N SER A 73 -8.02 -10.95 5.52
CA SER A 73 -7.35 -9.67 5.27
C SER A 73 -5.83 -9.82 5.32
N VAL A 74 -5.17 -9.09 4.42
CA VAL A 74 -3.71 -9.07 4.30
C VAL A 74 -3.19 -7.76 4.89
N TYR A 75 -2.12 -7.83 5.67
CA TYR A 75 -1.43 -6.67 6.22
C TYR A 75 0.02 -6.65 5.76
N ILE A 76 0.53 -5.45 5.47
CA ILE A 76 1.97 -5.19 5.45
C ILE A 76 2.37 -4.87 6.89
N VAL A 77 3.32 -5.62 7.45
CA VAL A 77 3.90 -5.36 8.76
C VAL A 77 5.33 -4.89 8.57
N PHE A 78 5.65 -3.69 9.04
CA PHE A 78 7.00 -3.17 8.95
C PHE A 78 7.88 -3.74 10.06
N CYS A 79 9.07 -4.16 9.69
CA CYS A 79 10.04 -4.81 10.57
C CYS A 79 11.21 -3.85 10.86
N PRO A 80 11.06 -2.82 11.71
CA PRO A 80 12.20 -2.00 12.07
C PRO A 80 13.21 -2.87 12.82
N GLN A 81 14.43 -2.96 12.28
CA GLN A 81 15.53 -3.66 12.94
C GLN A 81 15.72 -3.06 14.35
N GLY A 82 15.57 -3.87 15.39
CA GLY A 82 15.73 -3.43 16.79
C GLY A 82 14.50 -3.54 17.70
N SER A 83 13.36 -4.06 17.25
CA SER A 83 12.20 -4.38 18.12
C SER A 83 12.43 -5.59 19.07
N ASN A 84 13.67 -5.82 19.51
CA ASN A 84 13.97 -6.58 20.72
C ASN A 84 14.04 -5.67 21.96
N ASN A 85 13.91 -4.35 21.81
CA ASN A 85 13.77 -3.46 22.96
C ASN A 85 12.32 -3.46 23.43
N GLY A 86 12.08 -4.00 24.62
CA GLY A 86 10.78 -4.33 25.23
C GLY A 86 9.80 -3.18 25.50
N GLY A 87 9.56 -2.30 24.53
CA GLY A 87 8.41 -1.40 24.51
C GLY A 87 7.27 -2.05 23.73
N ALA A 88 6.14 -2.30 24.40
CA ALA A 88 4.94 -2.96 23.86
C ALA A 88 4.20 -2.18 22.74
N THR A 89 4.90 -1.39 21.93
CA THR A 89 4.35 -0.78 20.72
C THR A 89 4.35 -1.81 19.61
N LYS A 90 3.18 -2.42 19.38
CA LYS A 90 2.87 -3.29 18.24
C LYS A 90 3.51 -2.75 16.95
N ALA A 91 4.19 -3.62 16.20
CA ALA A 91 4.80 -3.27 14.92
C ALA A 91 3.80 -2.51 14.02
N PRO A 92 4.23 -1.40 13.39
CA PRO A 92 3.35 -0.65 12.50
C PRO A 92 2.91 -1.55 11.35
N ARG A 93 1.60 -1.57 11.10
CA ARG A 93 1.03 -2.40 10.04
C ARG A 93 -0.06 -1.67 9.28
N VAL A 94 -0.13 -1.93 7.98
CA VAL A 94 -1.10 -1.34 7.05
C VAL A 94 -1.95 -2.45 6.47
N LYS A 95 -3.28 -2.29 6.53
CA LYS A 95 -4.22 -3.23 5.93
C LYS A 95 -4.26 -3.01 4.41
N LEU A 96 -4.09 -4.07 3.63
CA LEU A 96 -4.28 -4.00 2.19
C LEU A 96 -5.77 -4.12 1.84
N PRO A 97 -6.29 -3.23 0.97
CA PRO A 97 -7.65 -3.34 0.49
C PRO A 97 -7.77 -4.55 -0.44
N THR A 98 -8.95 -5.15 -0.45
CA THR A 98 -9.27 -6.29 -1.33
C THR A 98 -10.27 -5.83 -2.37
N LEU A 99 -9.87 -5.89 -3.64
CA LEU A 99 -10.79 -5.67 -4.76
C LEU A 99 -11.72 -6.88 -4.88
N LYS A 100 -13.01 -6.67 -4.63
CA LYS A 100 -14.07 -7.65 -4.90
C LYS A 100 -14.83 -7.23 -6.15
N ALA A 101 -14.40 -7.71 -7.31
CA ALA A 101 -15.06 -7.48 -8.59
C ALA A 101 -15.48 -8.83 -9.22
N THR A 102 -16.63 -8.84 -9.89
CA THR A 102 -17.08 -9.98 -10.72
C THR A 102 -16.72 -9.72 -12.18
N THR A 103 -16.80 -10.76 -13.03
CA THR A 103 -16.61 -10.62 -14.48
C THR A 103 -17.57 -9.60 -15.10
N GLU A 104 -18.80 -9.50 -14.59
CA GLU A 104 -19.79 -8.50 -15.04
C GLU A 104 -19.30 -7.06 -14.81
N HIS A 105 -18.58 -6.81 -13.70
CA HIS A 105 -17.98 -5.50 -13.44
C HIS A 105 -16.83 -5.19 -14.41
N LEU A 106 -16.13 -6.20 -14.92
CA LEU A 106 -15.04 -6.01 -15.90
C LEU A 106 -15.59 -5.70 -17.30
N VAL A 107 -16.64 -6.41 -17.73
CA VAL A 107 -17.27 -6.23 -19.05
C VAL A 107 -17.87 -4.83 -19.22
N ALA A 108 -18.26 -4.16 -18.13
CA ALA A 108 -18.76 -2.79 -18.19
C ALA A 108 -17.71 -1.75 -18.67
N TYR A 109 -16.43 -2.13 -18.77
CA TYR A 109 -15.32 -1.25 -19.14
C TYR A 109 -14.42 -1.82 -20.26
N GLU A 110 -14.85 -2.89 -20.95
CA GLU A 110 -14.27 -3.35 -22.23
C GLU A 110 -14.87 -2.57 -23.41
#